data_AF-A0A830CK01-F1
#
_entry.id   AF-A0A830CK01-F1
#
_cell.length_a   1.000
_cell.length_b   1.000
_cell.length_c   1.000
_cell.angle_alpha   90.00
_cell.angle_beta   90.00
_cell.angle_gamma   90.00
#
_symmetry.space_group_name_H-M   'P 1'
#
loop_
_entity.id
_entity.type
_entity.pdbx_description
1 polymer ?
#
loop_
_entity_poly.entity_id
_entity_poly.type
_entity_poly.pdbx_seq_one_letter_code
_entity_poly.pdbx_strand_id
1 'polypeptide(L)'
;MPGVGKENIKVRVEKDTVVMEGEGQKDFEDDEVGPRYDFRIQLVEVAQYNTDAVKVNLVNGVLKVFVPKFKVGERTNVLHVSVV
;
A
#
# COMPACT_ATOMS: atom_id res chain seq x y z
N MET A 1 11.60 -4.53 3.62
CA MET A 1 12.31 -4.18 2.37
C MET A 1 13.72 -3.64 2.65
N PRO A 2 14.61 -4.40 3.33
CA PRO A 2 16.05 -4.12 3.29
C PRO A 2 16.59 -4.03 1.86
N GLY A 3 17.59 -3.18 1.62
CA GLY A 3 18.21 -3.03 0.29
C GLY A 3 17.34 -2.34 -0.77
N VAL A 4 16.19 -1.79 -0.40
CA VAL A 4 15.31 -1.04 -1.32
C VAL A 4 15.18 0.41 -0.86
N GLY A 5 15.60 1.34 -1.72
CA GLY A 5 15.40 2.78 -1.54
C GLY A 5 13.92 3.15 -1.51
N LYS A 6 13.55 4.17 -0.74
CA LYS A 6 12.14 4.59 -0.56
C LYS A 6 11.49 4.94 -1.91
N GLU A 7 12.25 5.52 -2.82
CA GLU A 7 11.86 5.88 -4.18
C GLU A 7 11.48 4.67 -5.04
N ASN A 8 11.97 3.48 -4.71
CA ASN A 8 11.71 2.24 -5.43
C ASN A 8 10.62 1.38 -4.76
N ILE A 9 9.97 1.89 -3.70
CA ILE A 9 8.83 1.25 -3.07
C ILE A 9 7.54 1.75 -3.70
N LYS A 10 6.69 0.81 -4.12
CA LYS A 10 5.33 1.10 -4.61
C LYS A 10 4.32 0.47 -3.66
N VAL A 11 3.39 1.29 -3.16
CA VAL A 11 2.24 0.81 -2.38
C VAL A 11 0.97 1.27 -3.08
N ARG A 12 0.08 0.33 -3.38
CA ARG A 12 -1.20 0.62 -4.04
C ARG A 12 -2.30 -0.27 -3.48
N VAL A 13 -3.54 0.17 -3.69
CA VAL A 13 -4.74 -0.62 -3.39
C VAL A 13 -5.36 -1.05 -4.70
N GLU A 14 -5.42 -2.35 -4.94
CA GLU A 14 -6.09 -2.96 -6.10
C GLU A 14 -7.37 -3.64 -5.62
N LYS A 15 -8.54 -3.07 -5.93
CA LYS A 15 -9.84 -3.53 -5.43
C LYS A 15 -9.88 -3.57 -3.90
N ASP A 16 -9.62 -4.73 -3.30
CA ASP A 16 -9.60 -5.01 -1.87
C ASP A 16 -8.20 -5.43 -1.38
N THR A 17 -7.17 -5.40 -2.23
CA THR A 17 -5.83 -5.90 -1.92
C THR A 17 -4.83 -4.75 -1.83
N VAL A 18 -4.13 -4.66 -0.70
CA VAL A 18 -2.96 -3.79 -0.57
C VAL A 18 -1.76 -4.51 -1.18
N VAL A 19 -1.20 -3.93 -2.22
CA VAL A 19 -0.01 -4.44 -2.92
C VAL A 19 1.18 -3.55 -2.56
N MET A 20 2.27 -4.19 -2.13
CA MET A 20 3.52 -3.56 -1.72
C MET A 20 4.65 -4.21 -2.50
N GLU A 21 5.29 -3.43 -3.36
CA GLU A 21 6.40 -3.87 -4.20
C GLU A 21 7.65 -3.05 -3.89
N GLY A 22 8.81 -3.68 -4.04
CA GLY A 22 10.10 -3.02 -3.91
C GLY A 22 11.16 -3.70 -4.75
N GLU A 23 11.90 -2.91 -5.52
CA GLU A 23 13.03 -3.39 -6.32
C GLU A 23 14.30 -2.63 -5.90
N GLY A 24 15.26 -3.36 -5.35
CA GLY A 24 16.57 -2.86 -4.98
C GLY A 24 17.55 -2.93 -6.16
N GLN A 25 18.61 -2.14 -6.07
CA GLN A 25 19.74 -2.24 -6.98
C GLN A 25 20.66 -3.39 -6.55
N LYS A 26 21.56 -3.80 -7.43
CA LYS A 26 22.63 -4.73 -7.10
C LYS A 26 23.60 -4.05 -6.14
N ASP A 27 24.00 -4.75 -5.09
CA ASP A 27 25.00 -4.23 -4.15
C ASP A 27 26.42 -4.61 -4.61
N PHE A 28 26.58 -5.71 -5.37
CA PHE A 28 27.85 -6.18 -5.91
C PHE A 28 27.80 -6.39 -7.43
N GLU A 29 28.95 -6.25 -8.10
CA GLU A 29 29.05 -6.45 -9.56
C GLU A 29 28.68 -7.88 -10.00
N ASP A 30 28.97 -8.89 -9.17
CA ASP A 30 28.64 -10.29 -9.43
C ASP A 30 27.18 -10.65 -9.15
N ASP A 31 26.38 -9.76 -8.53
CA ASP A 31 24.97 -10.03 -8.30
C ASP A 31 24.22 -10.02 -9.63
N GLU A 32 23.44 -11.06 -9.95
CA GLU A 32 22.61 -11.07 -11.15
C GLU A 32 21.42 -10.11 -11.06
N VAL A 33 20.88 -9.88 -9.85
CA VAL A 33 19.71 -9.03 -9.58
C VAL A 33 19.77 -8.48 -8.15
N GLY A 34 19.28 -7.25 -7.94
CA GLY A 34 19.08 -6.71 -6.59
C GLY A 34 17.88 -7.34 -5.86
N PRO A 35 17.69 -7.03 -4.56
CA PRO A 35 16.62 -7.61 -3.76
C PRO A 35 15.24 -7.19 -4.28
N ARG A 36 14.31 -8.14 -4.36
CA ARG A 36 12.94 -7.92 -4.82
C ARG A 36 11.92 -8.38 -3.78
N TYR A 37 10.90 -7.56 -3.57
CA TYR A 37 9.78 -7.83 -2.68
C TYR A 37 8.46 -7.62 -3.41
N ASP A 38 7.56 -8.59 -3.32
CA ASP A 38 6.15 -8.48 -3.72
C ASP A 38 5.32 -9.05 -2.57
N PHE A 39 4.54 -8.18 -1.92
CA PHE A 39 3.64 -8.53 -0.83
C PHE A 39 2.22 -8.06 -1.15
N ARG A 40 1.25 -8.95 -0.89
CA ARG A 40 -0.16 -8.70 -1.14
C ARG A 40 -0.98 -9.08 0.08
N ILE A 41 -1.81 -8.16 0.56
CA ILE A 41 -2.69 -8.37 1.71
C ILE A 41 -4.11 -8.05 1.29
N GLN A 42 -4.98 -9.05 1.29
CA GLN A 42 -6.41 -8.87 1.04
C GLN A 42 -7.09 -8.30 2.29
N LEU A 43 -7.87 -7.24 2.11
CA LEU A 43 -8.70 -6.63 3.14
C LEU A 43 -10.07 -7.31 3.13
N VAL A 44 -10.45 -7.89 4.27
CA VAL A 44 -11.67 -8.71 4.42
C VAL A 44 -12.96 -7.96 4.02
N GLU A 45 -13.04 -6.65 4.26
CA GLU A 45 -14.16 -5.80 3.81
C GLU A 45 -13.66 -4.39 3.42
N VAL A 46 -13.38 -4.14 2.14
CA VAL A 46 -12.79 -2.87 1.68
C VAL A 46 -13.59 -1.62 2.09
N ALA A 47 -14.93 -1.69 2.09
CA ALA A 47 -15.78 -0.57 2.46
C ALA A 47 -15.60 -0.12 3.93
N GLN A 48 -14.96 -0.92 4.78
CA GLN A 48 -14.65 -0.56 6.17
C GLN A 48 -13.32 0.19 6.31
N TYR A 49 -12.52 0.29 5.25
CA TYR A 49 -11.20 0.93 5.27
C TYR A 49 -11.21 2.24 4.49
N ASN A 50 -10.67 3.30 5.09
CA ASN A 50 -10.41 4.54 4.39
C ASN A 50 -9.08 4.41 3.64
N THR A 51 -9.15 3.83 2.45
CA THR A 51 -7.98 3.57 1.59
C THR A 51 -7.32 4.85 1.07
N ASP A 52 -8.07 5.96 1.01
CA ASP A 52 -7.54 7.26 0.60
C ASP A 52 -6.62 7.87 1.67
N ALA A 53 -6.78 7.44 2.92
CA ALA A 53 -5.98 7.91 4.06
C ALA A 53 -4.85 6.92 4.46
N VAL A 54 -4.44 6.04 3.53
CA VAL A 54 -3.32 5.12 3.77
C VAL A 54 -2.03 5.90 4.02
N LYS A 55 -1.30 5.48 5.05
CA LYS A 55 0.01 6.06 5.41
C LYS A 55 1.08 5.00 5.30
N VAL A 56 2.22 5.40 4.73
CA VAL A 56 3.36 4.51 4.50
C VAL A 56 4.60 5.12 5.15
N ASN A 57 5.36 4.30 5.87
CA ASN A 57 6.61 4.70 6.49
C ASN A 57 7.65 3.58 6.33
N LEU A 58 8.86 3.94 5.91
CA LEU A 58 10.01 3.04 5.79
C LEU A 58 11.07 3.48 6.80
N VAL A 59 11.42 2.62 7.75
CA VAL A 59 12.47 2.89 8.73
C VAL A 59 13.33 1.64 8.87
N ASN A 60 14.64 1.78 8.68
CA ASN A 60 15.63 0.70 8.78
C ASN A 60 15.25 -0.55 7.98
N GLY A 61 14.78 -0.36 6.74
CA GLY A 61 14.34 -1.45 5.87
C GLY A 61 12.99 -2.07 6.24
N VAL A 62 12.31 -1.63 7.29
CA VAL A 62 10.96 -2.11 7.65
C VAL A 62 9.90 -1.19 7.05
N LEU A 63 9.08 -1.73 6.15
CA LEU A 63 7.93 -1.01 5.58
C LEU A 63 6.72 -1.18 6.51
N LYS A 64 6.21 -0.07 7.04
CA LYS A 64 4.98 0.01 7.82
C LYS A 64 3.89 0.65 6.98
N VAL A 65 2.79 -0.07 6.79
CA VAL A 65 1.60 0.41 6.09
C VAL A 65 0.45 0.49 7.10
N PHE A 66 -0.11 1.68 7.24
CA PHE A 66 -1.27 1.92 8.10
C PHE A 66 -2.49 2.19 7.22
N VAL A 67 -3.49 1.31 7.33
CA VAL A 67 -4.77 1.42 6.62
C VAL A 67 -5.86 1.74 7.66
N PRO A 68 -6.35 2.99 7.72
CA PRO A 68 -7.39 3.37 8.67
C PRO A 68 -8.70 2.65 8.38
N LYS A 69 -9.49 2.40 9.42
CA LYS A 69 -10.89 2.01 9.28
C LYS A 69 -11.79 3.24 9.33
N PHE A 70 -12.89 3.24 8.59
CA PHE A 70 -13.99 4.20 8.80
C PHE A 70 -14.58 3.97 10.20
N LYS A 71 -15.00 5.04 10.89
CA LYS A 71 -15.79 4.86 12.12
C LYS A 71 -17.15 4.28 11.76
N VAL A 72 -17.67 3.41 12.62
CA VAL A 72 -19.04 2.88 12.50
C VAL A 72 -20.00 4.07 12.49
N GLY A 73 -20.62 4.34 11.33
CA GLY A 73 -21.56 5.46 11.14
C GLY A 73 -21.12 6.55 10.13
N GLU A 74 -19.85 6.59 9.68
CA GLU A 74 -19.38 7.61 8.72
C GLU A 74 -19.70 7.31 7.24
N ARG A 75 -20.37 6.20 6.93
CA ARG A 75 -20.84 5.91 5.56
C ARG A 75 -22.11 6.72 5.25
N THR A 76 -21.96 8.01 4.96
CA THR A 76 -23.01 8.77 4.27
C THR A 76 -22.92 8.51 2.77
N ASN A 77 -23.47 7.39 2.32
CA ASN A 77 -23.71 7.15 0.89
C ASN A 77 -24.95 7.96 0.44
N VAL A 78 -24.89 9.29 0.53
CA VAL A 78 -25.85 10.18 -0.12
C VAL A 78 -25.26 10.60 -1.47
N LEU A 79 -25.55 9.79 -2.49
CA LEU A 79 -25.37 10.22 -3.87
C LEU A 79 -26.41 11.30 -4.15
N HIS A 80 -26.00 12.58 -4.08
CA HIS A 80 -26.79 13.67 -4.64
C HIS A 80 -26.80 13.49 -6.16
N VAL A 81 -27.87 12.90 -6.69
CA VAL A 81 -28.16 12.91 -8.12
C VAL A 81 -29.05 14.11 -8.38
N SER A 82 -28.53 15.10 -9.10
CA SER A 82 -29.36 16.16 -9.66
C SER A 82 -30.20 15.58 -10.80
N VAL A 83 -31.52 15.68 -10.67
CA VAL A 83 -32.45 15.40 -11.78
C VAL A 83 -32.37 16.59 -12.73
N VAL A 84 -31.97 16.33 -13.97
CA VAL A 84 -32.00 17.27 -15.12
C VAL A 84 -33.11 16.89 -16.07
#